data_AF-A0A7R9ZL83-F1
#
_entry.id   AF-A0A7R9ZL83-F1
#
_cell.length_a   1.000
_cell.length_b   1.000
_cell.length_c   1.000
_cell.angle_alpha   90.00
_cell.angle_beta   90.00
_cell.angle_gamma   90.00
#
_symmetry.space_group_name_H-M   'P 1'
#
loop_
_entity.id
_entity.type
_entity.pdbx_description
1 polymer ?
#
loop_
_entity_poly.entity_id
_entity_poly.type
_entity_poly.pdbx_seq_one_letter_code
_entity_poly.pdbx_strand_id
1 'polypeptide(L)'
;RKETNAEWVNFSHDGESSFAGVYQPPLPTNSSEVDRFIAVSNFPKVWAFLKLEPTSTVRSIGVAAKTVCSMPANELIAYNEGLEDPVHDDVLFQYCFRSMFVYEMLHTGYGFPLDYELLAASVMNNQKLGWALGSILYEINIMPWELEDNLMVSSGKSSHHARSSFIDTDDLEAGLKGGVIMLALVFIMMMWKSATCKSKTERHGYEAVPSVTEKLNA
;
A
#
# COMPACT_ATOMS: atom_id res chain seq x y z
N ARG A 1 -28.06 15.24 -13.15
CA ARG A 1 -26.69 15.74 -13.46
C ARG A 1 -26.05 15.07 -14.68
N LYS A 2 -26.34 13.80 -15.00
CA LYS A 2 -25.97 13.23 -16.33
C LYS A 2 -26.56 14.05 -17.49
N GLU A 3 -27.77 14.58 -17.31
CA GLU A 3 -28.47 15.37 -18.33
C GLU A 3 -27.88 16.77 -18.58
N THR A 4 -27.36 17.45 -17.58
CA THR A 4 -26.87 18.85 -17.71
C THR A 4 -25.61 18.98 -18.57
N ASN A 5 -24.86 17.89 -18.78
CA ASN A 5 -23.62 17.92 -19.57
C ASN A 5 -23.72 17.08 -20.85
N ALA A 6 -24.87 16.47 -21.15
CA ALA A 6 -25.00 15.52 -22.25
C ALA A 6 -24.65 16.13 -23.62
N GLU A 7 -25.09 17.37 -23.86
CA GLU A 7 -24.79 18.11 -25.08
C GLU A 7 -23.28 18.40 -25.22
N TRP A 8 -22.65 18.86 -24.14
CA TRP A 8 -21.22 19.17 -24.12
C TRP A 8 -20.35 17.90 -24.28
N VAL A 9 -20.75 16.79 -23.64
CA VAL A 9 -20.06 15.50 -23.75
C VAL A 9 -20.14 14.97 -25.18
N ASN A 10 -21.33 15.04 -25.80
CA ASN A 10 -21.50 14.60 -27.17
C ASN A 10 -20.66 15.44 -28.15
N PHE A 11 -20.58 16.76 -27.92
CA PHE A 11 -19.75 17.65 -28.73
C PHE A 11 -18.23 17.40 -28.56
N SER A 12 -17.76 17.18 -27.33
CA SER A 12 -16.32 17.12 -27.05
C SER A 12 -15.72 15.73 -27.18
N HIS A 13 -16.52 14.70 -26.92
CA HIS A 13 -16.06 13.34 -26.66
C HIS A 13 -16.96 12.26 -27.28
N ASP A 14 -17.83 12.59 -28.23
CA ASP A 14 -18.74 11.64 -28.91
C ASP A 14 -19.59 10.77 -27.94
N GLY A 15 -19.90 11.30 -26.76
CA GLY A 15 -20.65 10.57 -25.73
C GLY A 15 -19.78 9.84 -24.70
N GLU A 16 -18.47 9.74 -24.91
CA GLU A 16 -17.54 9.03 -24.02
C GLU A 16 -17.14 9.90 -22.81
N SER A 17 -17.76 9.62 -21.66
CA SER A 17 -17.40 10.29 -20.41
C SER A 17 -17.71 9.43 -19.19
N SER A 18 -17.05 9.77 -18.09
CA SER A 18 -17.32 9.25 -16.76
C SER A 18 -18.37 10.12 -16.04
N PHE A 19 -18.03 10.71 -14.91
CA PHE A 19 -18.87 11.67 -14.21
C PHE A 19 -18.42 13.12 -14.49
N ALA A 20 -19.36 14.06 -14.33
CA ALA A 20 -19.14 15.49 -14.55
C ALA A 20 -18.64 15.89 -15.96
N GLY A 21 -18.75 15.00 -16.96
CA GLY A 21 -18.25 15.25 -18.31
C GLY A 21 -16.74 15.03 -18.44
N VAL A 22 -16.07 14.38 -17.51
CA VAL A 22 -14.65 14.06 -17.73
C VAL A 22 -14.54 12.93 -18.76
N TYR A 23 -13.82 13.18 -19.86
CA TYR A 23 -13.52 12.16 -20.87
C TYR A 23 -12.99 10.89 -20.22
N GLN A 24 -13.53 9.74 -20.66
CA GLN A 24 -13.07 8.45 -20.22
C GLN A 24 -13.07 7.50 -21.42
N PRO A 25 -11.93 6.88 -21.78
CA PRO A 25 -11.90 5.89 -22.85
C PRO A 25 -12.71 4.64 -22.47
N PRO A 26 -13.11 3.82 -23.46
CA PRO A 26 -13.81 2.56 -23.21
C PRO A 26 -13.05 1.68 -22.22
N LEU A 27 -13.78 1.11 -21.26
CA LEU A 27 -13.18 0.19 -20.29
C LEU A 27 -12.79 -1.11 -21.01
N PRO A 28 -11.60 -1.67 -20.71
CA PRO A 28 -11.21 -2.98 -21.20
C PRO A 28 -12.20 -4.05 -20.72
N THR A 29 -12.48 -5.02 -21.58
CA THR A 29 -13.21 -6.23 -21.20
C THR A 29 -12.29 -7.15 -20.41
N ASN A 30 -12.80 -7.91 -19.43
CA ASN A 30 -12.03 -8.90 -18.67
C ASN A 30 -11.65 -10.13 -19.52
N SER A 31 -11.01 -9.91 -20.67
CA SER A 31 -10.57 -10.92 -21.63
C SER A 31 -9.19 -11.49 -21.31
N SER A 32 -8.38 -10.78 -20.52
CA SER A 32 -7.04 -11.22 -20.15
C SER A 32 -6.61 -10.69 -18.77
N GLU A 33 -5.58 -11.27 -18.18
CA GLU A 33 -5.00 -10.81 -16.91
C GLU A 33 -4.45 -9.38 -16.98
N VAL A 34 -4.01 -8.96 -18.18
CA VAL A 34 -3.50 -7.60 -18.46
C VAL A 34 -4.63 -6.56 -18.47
N ASP A 35 -5.86 -6.99 -18.77
CA ASP A 35 -7.03 -6.13 -18.91
C ASP A 35 -7.76 -5.86 -17.57
N ARG A 36 -7.20 -6.33 -16.45
CA ARG A 36 -7.83 -6.24 -15.12
C ARG A 36 -7.38 -4.99 -14.36
N PHE A 37 -8.35 -4.26 -13.79
CA PHE A 37 -8.05 -3.16 -12.87
C PHE A 37 -7.68 -3.63 -11.46
N ILE A 38 -6.72 -2.90 -10.88
CA ILE A 38 -6.30 -3.07 -9.49
C ILE A 38 -6.70 -1.81 -8.70
N ALA A 39 -7.51 -1.99 -7.67
CA ALA A 39 -7.95 -0.97 -6.75
C ALA A 39 -6.98 -0.85 -5.56
N VAL A 40 -6.27 0.27 -5.48
CA VAL A 40 -5.17 0.49 -4.51
C VAL A 40 -5.55 1.48 -3.39
N SER A 41 -4.61 1.81 -2.50
CA SER A 41 -4.81 2.81 -1.44
C SER A 41 -5.93 2.45 -0.44
N ASN A 42 -7.08 3.12 -0.48
CA ASN A 42 -8.16 2.93 0.50
C ASN A 42 -9.13 1.79 0.11
N PHE A 43 -9.15 1.36 -1.15
CA PHE A 43 -10.05 0.30 -1.59
C PHE A 43 -9.85 -1.02 -0.83
N PRO A 44 -8.61 -1.51 -0.59
CA PRO A 44 -8.41 -2.73 0.20
C PRO A 44 -8.97 -2.66 1.62
N LYS A 45 -8.97 -1.48 2.25
CA LYS A 45 -9.58 -1.27 3.57
C LYS A 45 -11.10 -1.38 3.52
N VAL A 46 -11.72 -0.85 2.46
CA VAL A 46 -13.17 -0.99 2.24
C VAL A 46 -13.51 -2.47 1.97
N TRP A 47 -12.69 -3.18 1.20
CA TRP A 47 -12.88 -4.62 0.95
C TRP A 47 -12.81 -5.44 2.24
N ALA A 48 -11.78 -5.21 3.04
CA ALA A 48 -11.61 -5.88 4.32
C ALA A 48 -12.79 -5.60 5.26
N PHE A 49 -13.21 -4.33 5.35
CA PHE A 49 -14.38 -3.94 6.13
C PHE A 49 -15.67 -4.61 5.64
N LEU A 50 -15.86 -4.75 4.32
CA LEU A 50 -17.03 -5.41 3.72
C LEU A 50 -16.95 -6.95 3.74
N LYS A 51 -15.87 -7.53 4.28
CA LYS A 51 -15.59 -8.99 4.26
C LYS A 51 -15.63 -9.57 2.84
N LEU A 52 -15.08 -8.83 1.88
CA LEU A 52 -14.98 -9.25 0.48
C LEU A 52 -13.65 -9.96 0.21
N GLU A 53 -13.68 -10.94 -0.70
CA GLU A 53 -12.46 -11.52 -1.26
C GLU A 53 -11.67 -10.46 -2.05
N PRO A 54 -10.32 -10.54 -2.09
CA PRO A 54 -9.48 -9.55 -2.78
C PRO A 54 -9.90 -9.29 -4.22
N THR A 55 -10.27 -10.36 -4.94
CA THR A 55 -10.93 -10.26 -6.25
C THR A 55 -12.44 -10.38 -6.04
N SER A 56 -13.18 -9.33 -6.41
CA SER A 56 -14.63 -9.27 -6.23
C SER A 56 -15.32 -8.57 -7.39
N THR A 57 -16.57 -8.95 -7.66
CA THR A 57 -17.39 -8.31 -8.71
C THR A 57 -17.95 -6.97 -8.24
N VAL A 58 -18.23 -6.05 -9.17
CA VAL A 58 -18.92 -4.79 -8.85
C VAL A 58 -20.26 -5.03 -8.15
N ARG A 59 -20.96 -6.12 -8.54
CA ARG A 59 -22.21 -6.56 -7.89
C ARG A 59 -22.01 -6.92 -6.42
N SER A 60 -20.99 -7.71 -6.07
CA SER A 60 -20.79 -8.13 -4.68
C SER A 60 -20.47 -6.95 -3.78
N ILE A 61 -19.70 -5.98 -4.28
CA ILE A 61 -19.40 -4.72 -3.57
C ILE A 61 -20.70 -3.97 -3.26
N GLY A 62 -21.60 -3.80 -4.24
CA GLY A 62 -22.86 -3.10 -4.04
C GLY A 62 -23.80 -3.80 -3.05
N VAL A 63 -23.88 -5.12 -3.10
CA VAL A 63 -24.68 -5.92 -2.15
C VAL A 63 -24.12 -5.78 -0.73
N ALA A 64 -22.80 -5.91 -0.55
CA ALA A 64 -22.16 -5.77 0.75
C ALA A 64 -22.30 -4.35 1.31
N ALA A 65 -22.06 -3.32 0.49
CA ALA A 65 -22.23 -1.92 0.87
C ALA A 65 -23.65 -1.61 1.33
N LYS A 66 -24.67 -2.07 0.59
CA LYS A 66 -26.07 -1.91 0.97
C LYS A 66 -26.40 -2.62 2.28
N THR A 67 -25.81 -3.78 2.51
CA THR A 67 -26.01 -4.58 3.72
C THR A 67 -25.51 -3.83 4.94
N VAL A 68 -24.26 -3.36 4.92
CA VAL A 68 -23.68 -2.54 6.02
C VAL A 68 -24.50 -1.27 6.24
N CYS A 69 -24.86 -0.56 5.18
CA CYS A 69 -25.64 0.68 5.30
C CYS A 69 -27.07 0.49 5.84
N SER A 70 -27.59 -0.73 5.85
CA SER A 70 -28.91 -1.05 6.38
C SER A 70 -28.88 -1.45 7.87
N MET A 71 -27.69 -1.63 8.45
CA MET A 71 -27.54 -2.00 9.86
C MET A 71 -27.81 -0.81 10.78
N PRO A 72 -28.53 -1.01 11.91
CA PRO A 72 -28.59 -0.03 12.97
C PRO A 72 -27.22 0.13 13.64
N ALA A 73 -27.00 1.26 14.31
CA ALA A 73 -25.70 1.63 14.88
C ALA A 73 -25.12 0.58 15.83
N ASN A 74 -25.95 -0.06 16.66
CA ASN A 74 -25.53 -1.11 17.60
C ASN A 74 -25.04 -2.38 16.88
N GLU A 75 -25.73 -2.78 15.81
CA GLU A 75 -25.32 -3.94 15.00
C GLU A 75 -24.04 -3.64 14.22
N LEU A 76 -23.87 -2.40 13.74
CA LEU A 76 -22.66 -1.97 13.05
C LEU A 76 -21.41 -2.03 13.96
N ILE A 77 -21.55 -1.65 15.23
CA ILE A 77 -20.47 -1.77 16.22
C ILE A 77 -20.10 -3.23 16.44
N ALA A 78 -21.10 -4.11 16.68
CA ALA A 78 -20.86 -5.54 16.84
C ALA A 78 -20.26 -6.20 15.58
N TYR A 79 -20.68 -5.74 14.39
CA TYR A 79 -20.09 -6.16 13.12
C TYR A 79 -18.61 -5.81 13.03
N ASN A 80 -18.24 -4.59 13.42
CA ASN A 80 -16.89 -4.08 13.41
C ASN A 80 -15.96 -4.80 14.40
N GLU A 81 -16.46 -5.11 15.59
CA GLU A 81 -15.73 -5.89 16.61
C GLU A 81 -15.40 -7.32 16.12
N GLY A 82 -16.19 -7.85 15.17
CA GLY A 82 -15.97 -9.17 14.57
C GLY A 82 -15.05 -9.16 13.34
N LEU A 83 -14.39 -8.05 13.01
CA LEU A 83 -13.41 -7.97 11.91
C LEU A 83 -12.00 -8.37 12.41
N GLU A 84 -11.17 -8.86 11.49
CA GLU A 84 -9.76 -9.16 11.79
C GLU A 84 -8.97 -7.89 12.15
N ASP A 85 -9.26 -6.80 11.44
CA ASP A 85 -8.72 -5.46 11.72
C ASP A 85 -9.91 -4.48 11.88
N PRO A 86 -10.42 -4.30 13.12
CA PRO A 86 -11.53 -3.41 13.39
C PRO A 86 -11.22 -1.96 13.02
N VAL A 87 -12.21 -1.29 12.46
CA VAL A 87 -12.15 0.13 12.16
C VAL A 87 -12.25 0.93 13.46
N HIS A 88 -11.46 2.00 13.59
CA HIS A 88 -11.58 2.91 14.73
C HIS A 88 -12.98 3.59 14.81
N ASP A 89 -13.48 3.72 16.04
CA ASP A 89 -14.82 4.25 16.33
C ASP A 89 -15.09 5.65 15.77
N ASP A 90 -14.06 6.50 15.66
CA ASP A 90 -14.16 7.87 15.15
C ASP A 90 -14.55 7.94 13.67
N VAL A 91 -14.24 6.90 12.90
CA VAL A 91 -14.52 6.81 11.46
C VAL A 91 -15.50 5.70 11.10
N LEU A 92 -15.89 4.82 12.03
CA LEU A 92 -16.78 3.69 11.78
C LEU A 92 -18.08 4.10 11.05
N PHE A 93 -18.75 5.14 11.54
CA PHE A 93 -20.01 5.60 10.95
C PHE A 93 -19.85 6.19 9.53
N GLN A 94 -18.63 6.53 9.13
CA GLN A 94 -18.33 6.96 7.76
C GLN A 94 -18.22 5.78 6.79
N TYR A 95 -18.07 4.55 7.27
CA TYR A 95 -17.85 3.40 6.38
C TYR A 95 -19.07 3.04 5.55
N CYS A 96 -20.30 3.31 6.01
CA CYS A 96 -21.46 3.21 5.12
C CYS A 96 -21.30 4.12 3.90
N PHE A 97 -20.96 5.40 4.12
CA PHE A 97 -20.70 6.33 3.03
C PHE A 97 -19.54 5.89 2.14
N ARG A 98 -18.40 5.47 2.73
CA ARG A 98 -17.22 5.03 1.96
C ARG A 98 -17.54 3.81 1.08
N SER A 99 -18.26 2.83 1.62
CA SER A 99 -18.66 1.63 0.88
C SER A 99 -19.61 1.94 -0.27
N MET A 100 -20.64 2.76 -0.02
CA MET A 100 -21.57 3.19 -1.09
C MET A 100 -20.88 4.09 -2.12
N PHE A 101 -20.01 5.00 -1.68
CA PHE A 101 -19.24 5.85 -2.57
C PHE A 101 -18.34 5.02 -3.51
N VAL A 102 -17.66 4.00 -2.99
CA VAL A 102 -16.87 3.07 -3.81
C VAL A 102 -17.74 2.38 -4.85
N TYR A 103 -18.90 1.83 -4.46
CA TYR A 103 -19.81 1.18 -5.39
C TYR A 103 -20.33 2.14 -6.49
N GLU A 104 -20.84 3.31 -6.09
CA GLU A 104 -21.39 4.30 -7.02
C GLU A 104 -20.31 4.89 -7.94
N MET A 105 -19.11 5.14 -7.42
CA MET A 105 -17.98 5.61 -8.22
C MET A 105 -17.59 4.57 -9.28
N LEU A 106 -17.54 3.28 -8.93
CA LEU A 106 -17.21 2.22 -9.88
C LEU A 106 -18.33 2.00 -10.91
N HIS A 107 -19.55 1.77 -10.45
CA HIS A 107 -20.65 1.39 -11.34
C HIS A 107 -21.26 2.59 -12.07
N THR A 108 -21.63 3.63 -11.34
CA THR A 108 -22.34 4.80 -11.91
C THR A 108 -21.39 5.86 -12.46
N GLY A 109 -20.23 6.03 -11.82
CA GLY A 109 -19.21 7.01 -12.16
C GLY A 109 -18.36 6.58 -13.36
N TYR A 110 -17.63 5.48 -13.22
CA TYR A 110 -16.75 4.94 -14.26
C TYR A 110 -17.47 4.02 -15.25
N GLY A 111 -18.66 3.51 -14.92
CA GLY A 111 -19.43 2.68 -15.84
C GLY A 111 -18.99 1.21 -15.87
N PHE A 112 -18.34 0.70 -14.82
CA PHE A 112 -18.00 -0.71 -14.76
C PHE A 112 -19.27 -1.59 -14.78
N PRO A 113 -19.32 -2.65 -15.61
CA PRO A 113 -20.45 -3.56 -15.61
C PRO A 113 -20.48 -4.38 -14.30
N LEU A 114 -21.67 -4.84 -13.89
CA LEU A 114 -21.89 -5.44 -12.57
C LEU A 114 -21.09 -6.74 -12.34
N ASP A 115 -20.82 -7.46 -13.42
CA ASP A 115 -20.06 -8.70 -13.48
C ASP A 115 -18.55 -8.46 -13.65
N TYR A 116 -18.10 -7.20 -13.76
CA TYR A 116 -16.68 -6.89 -13.81
C TYR A 116 -16.00 -7.21 -12.48
N GLU A 117 -14.89 -7.94 -12.54
CA GLU A 117 -14.05 -8.27 -11.37
C GLU A 117 -12.92 -7.26 -11.20
N LEU A 118 -12.78 -6.72 -9.98
CA LEU A 118 -11.66 -5.87 -9.59
C LEU A 118 -10.81 -6.57 -8.53
N LEU A 119 -9.51 -6.36 -8.58
CA LEU A 119 -8.59 -6.77 -7.52
C LEU A 119 -8.31 -5.60 -6.59
N ALA A 120 -8.67 -5.71 -5.32
CA ALA A 120 -8.22 -4.77 -4.30
C ALA A 120 -6.90 -5.24 -3.67
N ALA A 121 -5.82 -4.48 -3.84
CA ALA A 121 -4.52 -4.80 -3.26
C ALA A 121 -3.72 -3.55 -2.85
N SER A 122 -3.00 -3.63 -1.72
CA SER A 122 -2.04 -2.60 -1.30
C SER A 122 -0.59 -3.03 -1.51
N VAL A 123 -0.33 -4.33 -1.64
CA VAL A 123 0.99 -4.92 -1.82
C VAL A 123 0.88 -5.99 -2.90
N MET A 124 1.85 -6.03 -3.81
CA MET A 124 1.98 -7.06 -4.84
C MET A 124 3.45 -7.43 -4.95
N ASN A 125 3.79 -8.73 -4.95
CA ASN A 125 5.16 -9.22 -5.02
C ASN A 125 6.10 -8.55 -3.99
N ASN A 126 5.64 -8.46 -2.74
CA ASN A 126 6.35 -7.80 -1.63
C ASN A 126 6.66 -6.30 -1.86
N GLN A 127 6.04 -5.66 -2.86
CA GLN A 127 6.17 -4.24 -3.13
C GLN A 127 4.85 -3.53 -2.84
N LYS A 128 4.93 -2.39 -2.16
CA LYS A 128 3.76 -1.54 -1.92
C LYS A 128 3.33 -0.91 -3.25
N LEU A 129 2.06 -1.07 -3.60
CA LEU A 129 1.51 -0.44 -4.80
C LEU A 129 1.37 1.08 -4.58
N GLY A 130 1.86 1.85 -5.55
CA GLY A 130 1.84 3.30 -5.52
C GLY A 130 2.55 3.90 -6.73
N TRP A 131 2.57 5.22 -6.81
CA TRP A 131 3.16 5.96 -7.93
C TRP A 131 4.71 5.97 -7.90
N ALA A 132 5.31 5.88 -6.70
CA ALA A 132 6.75 6.14 -6.52
C ALA A 132 7.66 5.23 -7.35
N LEU A 133 7.37 3.92 -7.41
CA LEU A 133 8.17 2.97 -8.20
C LEU A 133 8.09 3.26 -9.70
N GLY A 134 6.91 3.64 -10.20
CA GLY A 134 6.72 4.03 -11.59
C GLY A 134 7.46 5.33 -11.92
N SER A 135 7.45 6.31 -11.01
CA SER A 135 8.15 7.58 -11.19
C SER A 135 9.66 7.38 -11.35
N ILE A 136 10.30 6.60 -10.47
CA ILE A 136 11.74 6.36 -10.60
C ILE A 136 12.08 5.52 -11.83
N LEU A 137 11.23 4.55 -12.20
CA LEU A 137 11.44 3.76 -13.42
C LEU A 137 11.38 4.62 -14.69
N TYR A 138 10.45 5.58 -14.72
CA TYR A 138 10.34 6.54 -15.80
C TYR A 138 11.61 7.40 -15.92
N GLU A 139 12.08 7.99 -14.82
CA GLU A 139 13.31 8.79 -14.80
C GLU A 139 14.56 7.98 -15.18
N ILE A 140 14.59 6.69 -14.83
CA ILE A 140 15.70 5.83 -15.23
C ILE A 140 15.65 5.54 -16.73
N ASN A 141 14.47 5.30 -17.31
CA ASN A 141 14.36 4.98 -18.73
C ASN A 141 14.68 6.15 -19.67
N ILE A 142 14.64 7.40 -19.19
CA ILE A 142 15.03 8.57 -20.00
C ILE A 142 16.54 8.85 -19.99
N MET A 143 17.28 8.23 -19.09
CA MET A 143 18.74 8.37 -19.07
C MET A 143 19.34 7.64 -20.28
N PRO A 144 20.45 8.15 -20.85
CA PRO A 144 21.04 7.64 -22.08
C PRO A 144 21.84 6.35 -21.82
N TRP A 145 21.16 5.30 -21.35
CA TRP A 145 21.75 3.99 -21.19
C TRP A 145 21.78 3.28 -22.54
N GLU A 146 22.95 2.79 -22.92
CA GLU A 146 23.04 1.79 -23.97
C GLU A 146 22.82 0.43 -23.32
N LEU A 147 21.80 -0.30 -23.80
CA LEU A 147 21.62 -1.68 -23.40
C LEU A 147 22.73 -2.48 -24.10
N GLU A 148 23.73 -2.93 -23.36
CA GLU A 148 24.76 -3.81 -23.91
C GLU A 148 24.10 -5.14 -24.33
N ASP A 149 24.02 -5.39 -25.65
CA ASP A 149 23.40 -6.58 -26.26
C ASP A 149 23.93 -7.92 -25.67
N ASN A 150 25.15 -7.89 -25.14
CA ASN A 150 25.83 -8.99 -24.46
C ASN A 150 25.12 -9.46 -23.16
N LEU A 151 24.16 -8.71 -22.61
CA LEU A 151 23.32 -9.14 -21.49
C LEU A 151 22.03 -9.87 -21.91
N MET A 152 21.57 -9.69 -23.16
CA MET A 152 20.42 -10.42 -23.72
C MET A 152 20.83 -11.61 -24.60
N VAL A 153 22.09 -11.64 -25.06
CA VAL A 153 22.67 -12.76 -25.83
C VAL A 153 24.02 -13.16 -25.23
N SER A 154 24.00 -13.93 -24.15
CA SER A 154 25.13 -14.78 -23.76
C SER A 154 24.71 -16.24 -23.70
N SER A 155 24.35 -16.73 -24.89
CA SER A 155 24.64 -18.09 -25.32
C SER A 155 25.37 -17.98 -26.66
N GLY A 156 26.66 -17.64 -26.66
CA GLY A 156 27.51 -17.81 -27.85
C GLY A 156 28.62 -16.78 -28.09
N LYS A 157 29.82 -17.10 -27.58
CA LYS A 157 31.18 -16.84 -28.14
C LYS A 157 31.70 -15.41 -28.36
N SER A 158 32.58 -15.02 -27.43
CA SER A 158 34.01 -14.62 -27.57
C SER A 158 34.45 -13.37 -28.36
N SER A 159 35.09 -12.50 -27.58
CA SER A 159 36.30 -11.69 -27.82
C SER A 159 36.26 -10.57 -28.84
N HIS A 160 36.35 -9.32 -28.36
CA HIS A 160 37.36 -8.35 -28.80
C HIS A 160 37.66 -7.35 -27.66
N HIS A 161 38.93 -6.92 -27.58
CA HIS A 161 39.53 -6.09 -26.52
C HIS A 161 38.73 -4.82 -26.16
N ALA A 162 38.32 -4.69 -24.90
CA ALA A 162 38.11 -3.41 -24.25
C ALA A 162 38.77 -3.44 -22.86
N ARG A 163 39.87 -2.70 -22.73
CA ARG A 163 40.56 -2.48 -21.45
C ARG A 163 39.85 -1.32 -20.75
N SER A 164 38.86 -1.61 -19.91
CA SER A 164 38.37 -0.68 -18.91
C SER A 164 39.10 -0.96 -17.60
N SER A 165 40.02 -0.08 -17.22
CA SER A 165 40.57 -0.04 -15.87
C SER A 165 39.47 0.46 -14.93
N PHE A 166 38.81 -0.45 -14.22
CA PHE A 166 37.96 -0.10 -13.09
C PHE A 166 38.12 -1.16 -11.99
N ILE A 167 38.34 -0.65 -10.78
CA ILE A 167 38.65 -1.33 -9.51
C ILE A 167 40.14 -1.70 -9.34
N ASP A 168 40.88 -0.76 -8.73
CA ASP A 168 42.09 -1.08 -7.98
C ASP A 168 41.73 -2.07 -6.85
N THR A 169 42.46 -3.16 -6.78
CA THR A 169 42.32 -4.21 -5.75
C THR A 169 42.79 -3.78 -4.36
N ASP A 170 43.13 -2.51 -4.17
CA ASP A 170 43.71 -1.97 -2.93
C ASP A 170 42.65 -1.52 -1.90
N ASP A 171 41.37 -1.39 -2.27
CA ASP A 171 40.29 -0.97 -1.35
C ASP A 171 39.68 -2.12 -0.51
N LEU A 172 39.91 -3.38 -0.89
CA LEU A 172 39.33 -4.52 -0.17
C LEU A 172 40.06 -4.79 1.17
N GLU A 173 41.36 -4.48 1.25
CA GLU A 173 42.10 -4.55 2.51
C GLU A 173 41.74 -3.40 3.47
N ALA A 174 41.44 -2.21 2.94
CA ALA A 174 41.02 -1.07 3.74
C ALA A 174 39.61 -1.28 4.34
N GLY A 175 38.68 -1.84 3.56
CA GLY A 175 37.33 -2.16 4.01
C GLY A 175 37.29 -3.24 5.10
N LEU A 176 38.11 -4.28 4.98
CA LEU A 176 38.16 -5.36 5.98
C LEU A 176 38.77 -4.89 7.30
N LYS A 177 39.83 -4.07 7.24
CA LYS A 177 40.45 -3.46 8.44
C LYS A 177 39.50 -2.45 9.09
N GLY A 178 38.80 -1.65 8.30
CA GLY A 178 37.78 -0.70 8.79
C GLY A 178 36.61 -1.40 9.49
N GLY A 179 36.11 -2.49 8.91
CA GLY A 179 34.99 -3.26 9.48
C GLY A 179 35.32 -3.90 10.83
N VAL A 180 36.51 -4.47 10.99
CA VAL A 180 36.93 -5.11 12.26
C VAL A 180 37.10 -4.07 13.37
N ILE A 181 37.64 -2.89 13.06
CA ILE A 181 37.78 -1.80 14.04
C ILE A 181 36.40 -1.29 14.48
N MET A 182 35.46 -1.12 13.55
CA MET A 182 34.09 -0.69 13.87
C MET A 182 33.37 -1.68 14.77
N LEU A 183 33.49 -2.99 14.49
CA LEU A 183 32.92 -4.02 15.35
C LEU A 183 33.56 -4.05 16.73
N ALA A 184 34.89 -3.92 16.82
CA ALA A 184 35.60 -3.85 18.10
C ALA A 184 35.16 -2.63 18.95
N LEU A 185 34.97 -1.46 18.33
CA LEU A 185 34.49 -0.27 19.03
C LEU A 185 33.05 -0.43 19.55
N VAL A 186 32.17 -1.06 18.76
CA VAL A 186 30.79 -1.37 19.19
C VAL A 186 30.79 -2.36 20.35
N PHE A 187 31.62 -3.41 20.31
CA PHE A 187 31.77 -4.35 21.41
C PHE A 187 32.30 -3.67 22.68
N ILE A 188 33.29 -2.78 22.57
CA ILE A 188 33.81 -2.02 23.71
C ILE A 188 32.72 -1.11 24.29
N MET A 189 31.94 -0.41 23.47
CA MET A 189 30.81 0.40 23.93
C MET A 189 29.73 -0.44 24.64
N MET A 190 29.42 -1.64 24.13
CA MET A 190 28.47 -2.55 24.77
C MET A 190 28.99 -3.04 26.13
N MET A 191 30.29 -3.35 26.23
CA MET A 191 30.91 -3.76 27.50
C MET A 191 30.97 -2.62 28.52
N TRP A 192 31.18 -1.38 28.08
CA TRP A 192 31.10 -0.18 28.94
C TRP A 192 29.68 0.08 29.46
N LYS A 193 28.65 -0.13 28.63
CA LYS A 193 27.25 -0.08 29.07
C LYS A 193 26.95 -1.16 30.11
N SER A 194 27.45 -2.38 29.93
CA SER A 194 27.25 -3.47 30.91
C SER A 194 27.99 -3.23 32.23
N ALA A 195 29.19 -2.64 32.21
CA ALA A 195 29.93 -2.31 33.43
C ALA A 195 29.28 -1.17 34.25
N THR A 196 28.69 -0.18 33.59
CA THR A 196 27.96 0.93 34.25
C THR A 196 26.57 0.53 34.74
N CYS A 197 25.95 -0.51 34.17
CA CYS A 197 24.68 -1.04 34.65
C CYS A 197 24.84 -1.87 35.93
N LYS A 198 25.99 -2.55 36.12
CA LYS A 198 26.24 -3.37 37.32
C LYS A 198 26.49 -2.56 38.60
N SER A 199 26.82 -1.27 38.51
CA SER A 199 27.03 -0.42 39.70
C SER A 199 25.78 0.33 40.18
N LYS A 200 24.66 0.28 39.46
CA LYS A 200 23.45 1.06 39.78
C LYS A 200 22.36 0.27 40.52
N THR A 201 22.50 -1.05 40.64
CA THR A 201 21.50 -1.92 41.29
C THR A 201 21.67 -2.06 42.81
N GLU A 202 22.71 -1.48 43.43
CA GLU A 202 22.89 -1.52 44.89
C GLU A 202 22.39 -0.29 45.66
N ARG A 203 21.80 0.75 45.02
CA ARG A 203 21.50 2.01 45.73
C ARG A 203 20.05 2.48 45.82
N HIS A 204 19.07 1.79 45.24
CA HIS A 204 17.65 2.15 45.43
C HIS A 204 16.81 0.93 45.79
N GLY A 205 16.70 0.68 47.10
CA GLY A 205 15.54 -0.01 47.66
C GLY A 205 14.32 0.90 47.49
N TYR A 206 13.25 0.36 46.91
CA TYR A 206 11.94 0.99 46.91
C TYR A 206 11.03 0.22 47.86
N GLU A 207 10.63 0.90 48.94
CA GLU A 207 9.46 0.59 49.74
C GLU A 207 8.20 0.59 48.86
N ALA A 208 7.32 -0.38 49.12
CA ALA A 208 5.98 -0.41 48.55
C ALA A 208 5.05 0.54 49.32
N VAL A 209 4.26 1.35 48.59
CA VAL A 209 3.13 2.12 49.15
C VAL A 209 1.93 1.99 48.19
N PRO A 210 0.69 1.81 48.70
CA PRO A 210 -0.37 1.07 48.01
C PRO A 210 -1.37 1.93 47.21
N SER A 211 -2.25 1.22 46.51
CA SER A 211 -3.33 1.71 45.64
C SER A 211 -4.35 2.60 46.34
N VAL A 212 -4.73 3.69 45.67
CA VAL A 212 -5.79 4.61 46.05
C VAL A 212 -7.16 4.04 45.65
N THR A 213 -7.93 3.63 46.65
CA THR A 213 -9.39 3.66 46.62
C THR A 213 -9.86 4.67 47.67
N GLU A 214 -11.01 5.29 47.40
CA GLU A 214 -11.83 6.06 48.35
C GLU A 214 -11.69 7.61 48.28
N LYS A 215 -12.50 8.20 47.40
CA LYS A 215 -13.18 9.48 47.67
C LYS A 215 -14.64 9.31 47.29
N LEU A 216 -15.51 9.31 48.30
CA LEU A 216 -16.88 9.86 48.29
C LEU A 216 -17.54 9.55 49.64
N ASN A 217 -17.42 10.49 50.59
CA ASN A 217 -18.40 10.82 51.62
C ASN A 217 -17.86 11.96 52.49
N ALA A 218 -18.20 13.20 52.10
CA ALA A 218 -18.36 14.38 52.96
C ALA A 218 -19.06 15.47 52.13
#